data_AF-A0AAV0WC86-F1
#
_entry.id   AF-A0AAV0WC86-F1
#
_cell.length_a   1.000
_cell.length_b   1.000
_cell.length_c   1.000
_cell.angle_alpha   90.00
_cell.angle_beta   90.00
_cell.angle_gamma   90.00
#
_symmetry.space_group_name_H-M   'P 1'
#
loop_
_entity.id
_entity.type
_entity.pdbx_description
1 polymer ?
#
loop_
_entity_poly.entity_id
_entity_poly.type
_entity_poly.pdbx_seq_one_letter_code
_entity_poly.pdbx_strand_id
1 'polypeptide(L)'
;MNDRDRWGNIIGSHTLVRCTFLDPRFKNIPFTENHLQIIKSDIIERTASIISANRSDNEVQRTLQTTTASENEQGFSIWSSIDSKVSQIQPTGTNTSRAIIEVQRYLEDDVQNRHTDALKWWMDNN
;
A
#
# COMPACT_ATOMS: atom_id res chain seq x y z
N MET A 1 -24.89 30.01 0.74
CA MET A 1 -23.99 29.78 -0.41
C MET A 1 -23.48 28.35 -0.30
N ASN A 2 -23.81 27.49 -1.27
CA ASN A 2 -23.38 26.09 -1.29
C ASN A 2 -21.89 26.04 -1.63
N ASP A 3 -21.02 25.85 -0.64
CA ASP A 3 -19.59 25.58 -0.84
C ASP A 3 -19.31 24.22 -1.51
N ARG A 4 -20.35 23.49 -1.95
CA ARG A 4 -20.27 22.13 -2.50
C ARG A 4 -19.71 22.05 -3.92
N ASP A 5 -19.66 23.16 -4.67
CA ASP A 5 -19.27 23.14 -6.08
C ASP A 5 -17.82 23.57 -6.38
N ARG A 6 -17.01 23.91 -5.37
CA ARG A 6 -15.63 24.40 -5.61
C ARG A 6 -14.71 23.35 -6.26
N TRP A 7 -15.02 22.06 -6.12
CA TRP A 7 -14.20 20.96 -6.62
C TRP A 7 -14.83 20.22 -7.80
N GLY A 8 -15.98 20.69 -8.33
CA GLY A 8 -16.77 19.98 -9.33
C GLY A 8 -16.00 19.59 -10.60
N ASN A 9 -15.04 20.42 -11.02
CA ASN A 9 -14.19 20.12 -12.18
C ASN A 9 -13.12 19.06 -11.92
N ILE A 10 -12.70 18.87 -10.66
CA ILE A 10 -11.71 17.84 -10.31
C ILE A 10 -12.31 16.45 -10.52
N ILE A 11 -13.57 16.30 -10.11
CA ILE A 11 -14.30 15.03 -10.12
C ILE A 11 -14.48 14.48 -11.54
N GLY A 12 -14.49 15.35 -12.56
CA GLY A 12 -14.60 14.93 -13.96
C GLY A 12 -13.37 14.18 -14.51
N SER A 13 -12.21 14.25 -13.83
CA SER A 13 -10.97 13.60 -14.28
C SER A 13 -10.52 12.52 -13.31
N HIS A 14 -10.55 11.26 -13.74
CA HIS A 14 -10.03 10.14 -12.93
C HIS A 14 -8.58 10.34 -12.49
N THR A 15 -7.73 10.88 -13.36
CA THR A 15 -6.33 11.15 -13.01
C THR A 15 -6.23 12.18 -11.91
N LEU A 16 -6.96 13.30 -12.03
CA LEU A 16 -6.88 14.37 -11.03
C LEU A 16 -7.46 13.92 -9.69
N VAL A 17 -8.59 13.21 -9.70
CA VAL A 17 -9.19 12.60 -8.51
C VAL A 17 -8.20 11.67 -7.81
N ARG A 18 -7.53 10.78 -8.54
CA ARG A 18 -6.52 9.88 -7.97
C ARG A 18 -5.33 10.63 -7.39
N CYS A 19 -4.77 11.57 -8.14
CA CYS A 19 -3.65 12.38 -7.69
C CYS A 19 -4.00 13.18 -6.43
N THR A 20 -5.20 13.76 -6.37
CA THR A 20 -5.68 14.47 -5.19
C THR A 20 -5.89 13.52 -4.01
N PHE A 21 -6.45 12.33 -4.23
CA PHE A 21 -6.66 11.35 -3.17
C PHE A 21 -5.35 10.80 -2.60
N LEU A 22 -4.35 10.55 -3.46
CA LEU A 22 -3.03 10.03 -3.09
C LEU A 22 -2.05 11.11 -2.61
N ASP A 23 -2.47 12.38 -2.59
CA ASP A 23 -1.69 13.44 -1.98
C ASP A 23 -1.97 13.46 -0.47
N PRO A 24 -0.96 13.21 0.38
CA PRO A 24 -1.14 13.12 1.83
C PRO A 24 -1.59 14.46 2.46
N ARG A 25 -1.54 15.57 1.72
CA ARG A 25 -2.02 16.89 2.14
C ARG A 25 -3.52 17.08 1.93
N PHE A 26 -4.17 16.24 1.12
CA PHE A 26 -5.60 16.33 0.81
C PHE A 26 -6.38 15.08 1.23
N LYS A 27 -5.86 13.88 0.92
CA LYS A 27 -6.49 12.60 1.24
C LYS A 27 -7.98 12.57 0.83
N ASN A 28 -8.88 12.35 1.79
CA ASN A 28 -10.32 12.29 1.59
C ASN A 28 -11.05 13.64 1.71
N ILE A 29 -10.39 14.70 2.17
CA ILE A 29 -10.99 16.01 2.48
C ILE A 29 -11.82 16.61 1.32
N PRO A 30 -11.35 16.61 0.06
CA PRO A 30 -12.07 17.30 -1.02
C PRO A 30 -13.24 16.49 -1.59
N PHE A 31 -13.47 15.26 -1.13
CA PHE A 31 -14.45 14.35 -1.73
C PHE A 31 -15.74 14.29 -0.91
N THR A 32 -16.88 14.21 -1.61
CA THR A 32 -18.14 13.83 -0.97
C THR A 32 -18.18 12.32 -0.73
N GLU A 33 -18.98 11.86 0.22
CA GLU A 33 -19.04 10.44 0.61
C GLU A 33 -19.19 9.48 -0.59
N ASN A 34 -20.10 9.81 -1.52
CA ASN A 34 -20.31 8.99 -2.71
C ASN A 34 -19.04 8.86 -3.58
N HIS A 35 -18.33 9.98 -3.83
CA HIS A 35 -17.11 9.96 -4.63
C HIS A 35 -15.96 9.31 -3.87
N LEU A 36 -15.92 9.47 -2.54
CA LEU A 36 -14.91 8.88 -1.68
C LEU A 36 -14.95 7.35 -1.76
N GLN A 37 -16.14 6.74 -1.72
CA GLN A 37 -16.27 5.28 -1.84
C GLN A 37 -15.81 4.78 -3.21
N ILE A 38 -16.17 5.49 -4.28
CA ILE A 38 -15.76 5.15 -5.66
C ILE A 38 -14.23 5.22 -5.78
N ILE A 39 -13.59 6.31 -5.34
CA ILE A 39 -12.13 6.45 -5.47
C ILE A 39 -11.39 5.47 -4.57
N LYS A 40 -11.87 5.22 -3.34
CA LYS A 40 -11.28 4.21 -2.46
C LYS A 40 -11.28 2.84 -3.12
N SER A 41 -12.41 2.41 -3.69
CA SER A 41 -12.51 1.14 -4.39
C SER A 41 -11.55 1.04 -5.58
N ASP A 42 -11.47 2.09 -6.40
CA ASP A 42 -10.56 2.15 -7.56
C ASP A 42 -9.09 2.09 -7.15
N ILE A 43 -8.69 2.80 -6.09
CA ILE A 43 -7.33 2.74 -5.55
C ILE A 43 -7.01 1.36 -4.97
N ILE A 44 -7.94 0.75 -4.21
CA ILE A 44 -7.77 -0.60 -3.65
C ILE A 44 -7.56 -1.64 -4.74
N GLU A 45 -8.36 -1.61 -5.81
CA GLU A 45 -8.24 -2.55 -6.93
C GLU A 45 -6.88 -2.42 -7.65
N ARG A 46 -6.42 -1.18 -7.85
CA ARG A 46 -5.11 -0.89 -8.46
C ARG A 46 -3.96 -1.35 -7.57
N THR A 47 -4.03 -1.06 -6.28
CA THR A 47 -3.03 -1.51 -5.30
C THR A 47 -2.99 -3.04 -5.23
N ALA A 48 -4.14 -3.71 -5.23
CA ALA A 48 -4.22 -5.17 -5.26
C ALA A 48 -3.58 -5.76 -6.53
N SER A 49 -3.80 -5.11 -7.68
CA SER A 49 -3.19 -5.48 -8.95
C SER A 49 -1.66 -5.35 -8.91
N ILE A 50 -1.13 -4.24 -8.37
CA ILE A 50 0.32 -4.04 -8.19
C ILE A 50 0.91 -5.09 -7.24
N ILE A 51 0.24 -5.38 -6.13
CA ILE A 51 0.68 -6.43 -5.18
C ILE A 51 0.74 -7.79 -5.88
N SER A 52 -0.25 -8.10 -6.73
CA SER A 52 -0.28 -9.36 -7.47
C SER A 52 0.89 -9.50 -8.45
N ALA A 53 1.20 -8.43 -9.20
CA ALA A 53 2.32 -8.41 -10.15
C ALA A 53 3.68 -8.57 -9.44
N ASN A 54 3.91 -7.80 -8.37
CA ASN A 54 5.15 -7.87 -7.60
C ASN A 54 5.38 -9.25 -6.97
N ARG A 55 4.31 -9.97 -6.61
CA ARG A 55 4.43 -11.32 -6.04
C ARG A 55 4.91 -12.34 -7.08
N SER A 56 4.42 -12.25 -8.31
CA SER A 56 4.91 -13.09 -9.41
C SER A 56 6.41 -12.93 -9.63
N ASP A 57 6.94 -11.70 -9.53
CA ASP A 57 8.39 -11.45 -9.67
C ASP A 57 9.21 -11.96 -8.47
N ASN A 58 8.68 -11.83 -7.25
CA ASN A 58 9.35 -12.28 -6.03
C ASN A 58 9.38 -13.82 -5.87
N GLU A 59 8.37 -14.54 -6.37
CA GLU A 59 8.37 -16.00 -6.38
C GLU A 59 9.48 -16.55 -7.29
N VAL A 60 9.77 -15.89 -8.42
CA VAL A 60 10.88 -16.24 -9.31
C VAL A 60 12.24 -16.00 -8.63
N GLN A 61 12.40 -14.91 -7.88
CA GLN A 61 13.66 -14.61 -7.18
C GLN A 61 13.90 -15.53 -5.96
N ARG A 62 12.86 -15.93 -5.24
CA ARG A 62 12.99 -16.83 -4.07
C ARG A 62 13.46 -18.23 -4.48
N THR A 63 13.06 -18.74 -5.65
CA THR A 63 13.56 -20.03 -6.18
C THR A 63 15.06 -20.01 -6.46
N LEU A 64 15.63 -18.86 -6.82
CA LEU A 64 17.06 -18.71 -7.12
C LEU A 64 17.96 -18.62 -5.88
N GLN A 65 17.45 -18.14 -4.73
CA GLN A 65 18.24 -17.99 -3.50
C GLN A 65 18.33 -19.26 -2.65
N THR A 66 17.37 -20.19 -2.76
CA THR A 66 17.36 -21.43 -1.96
C THR A 66 18.48 -22.40 -2.34
N THR A 67 19.14 -22.24 -3.49
CA THR A 67 20.19 -23.17 -3.95
C THR A 67 21.59 -22.90 -3.37
N THR A 68 21.79 -21.86 -2.55
CA THR A 68 23.13 -21.48 -2.05
C THR A 68 23.32 -21.50 -0.53
N ALA A 69 22.38 -22.04 0.26
CA ALA A 69 22.59 -22.17 1.71
C ALA A 69 23.40 -23.44 2.02
N SER A 70 24.73 -23.27 2.05
CA SER A 70 25.68 -24.26 2.55
C SER A 70 25.32 -24.70 3.97
N GLU A 71 25.12 -26.01 4.14
CA GLU A 71 25.01 -26.68 5.43
C GLU A 71 26.29 -26.42 6.24
N ASN A 72 26.21 -25.59 7.28
CA ASN A 72 27.25 -25.48 8.29
C ASN A 72 26.66 -25.92 9.63
N GLU A 73 27.27 -26.97 10.18
CA GLU A 73 26.95 -27.59 11.46
C GLU A 73 27.04 -26.56 12.60
N GLN A 74 25.90 -26.09 13.08
CA GLN A 74 25.78 -25.29 14.29
C GLN A 74 24.73 -25.95 15.19
N GLY A 75 25.12 -26.25 16.43
CA GLY A 75 24.30 -26.94 17.41
C GLY A 75 22.93 -26.28 17.63
N PHE A 76 22.03 -27.03 18.28
CA PHE A 76 20.63 -26.65 18.50
C PHE A 76 20.49 -25.20 18.99
N SER A 77 20.01 -24.32 18.11
CA SER A 77 19.69 -22.94 18.40
C SER A 77 18.17 -22.76 18.38
N ILE A 78 17.64 -22.20 19.47
CA ILE A 78 16.22 -21.85 19.56
C ILE A 78 15.88 -20.83 18.46
N TRP A 79 16.79 -19.90 18.19
CA TRP A 79 16.62 -18.87 17.16
C TRP A 79 16.58 -19.46 15.75
N SER A 80 17.44 -20.41 15.40
CA SER A 80 17.38 -21.05 14.08
C SER A 80 16.06 -21.81 13.87
N SER A 81 15.53 -22.42 14.92
CA SER A 81 14.21 -23.08 14.89
C SER A 81 13.06 -22.09 14.72
N ILE A 82 13.14 -20.91 15.37
CA ILE A 82 12.15 -19.84 15.23
C ILE A 82 12.24 -19.23 13.82
N ASP A 83 13.43 -18.87 13.36
CA ASP A 83 13.65 -18.30 12.03
C ASP A 83 13.19 -19.25 10.92
N SER A 84 13.43 -20.56 11.10
CA SER A 84 12.89 -21.59 10.20
C SER A 84 11.36 -21.62 10.19
N LYS A 85 10.69 -21.43 11.33
CA LYS A 85 9.22 -21.37 11.37
C LYS A 85 8.70 -20.07 10.78
N VAL A 86 9.33 -18.94 11.09
CA VAL A 86 8.95 -17.61 10.59
C VAL A 86 9.10 -17.53 9.08
N SER A 87 10.19 -18.08 8.52
CA SER A 87 10.42 -18.13 7.07
C SER A 87 9.40 -19.00 6.32
N GLN A 88 8.78 -19.99 6.99
CA GLN A 88 7.71 -20.81 6.43
C GLN A 88 6.32 -20.16 6.54
N ILE A 89 6.13 -19.17 7.42
CA ILE A 89 4.88 -18.44 7.54
C ILE A 89 4.79 -17.49 6.36
N GLN A 90 3.91 -17.80 5.39
CA GLN A 90 3.46 -16.80 4.46
C GLN A 90 2.37 -15.93 5.11
N PRO A 91 2.44 -14.59 4.96
CA PRO A 91 1.37 -13.71 5.41
C PRO A 91 0.04 -14.17 4.83
N THR A 92 -0.92 -14.46 5.71
CA THR A 92 -2.27 -14.85 5.32
C THR A 92 -3.04 -13.63 4.83
N GLY A 93 -3.64 -13.72 3.64
CA GLY A 93 -4.46 -12.64 3.08
C GLY A 93 -4.49 -12.66 1.56
N THR A 94 -5.60 -12.19 0.99
CA THR A 94 -5.69 -11.97 -0.45
C THR A 94 -4.94 -10.68 -0.82
N ASN A 95 -4.56 -10.52 -2.09
CA ASN A 95 -3.95 -9.27 -2.56
C ASN A 95 -4.88 -8.07 -2.27
N THR A 96 -6.20 -8.29 -2.38
CA THR A 96 -7.22 -7.30 -2.03
C THR A 96 -7.22 -6.97 -0.54
N SER A 97 -7.17 -7.97 0.37
CA SER A 97 -7.15 -7.67 1.81
C SER A 97 -5.91 -6.88 2.21
N ARG A 98 -4.76 -7.17 1.61
CA ARG A 98 -3.53 -6.40 1.81
C ARG A 98 -3.66 -4.96 1.29
N ALA A 99 -4.21 -4.80 0.09
CA ALA A 99 -4.47 -3.48 -0.49
C ALA A 99 -5.43 -2.64 0.37
N ILE A 100 -6.48 -3.26 0.93
CA ILE A 100 -7.43 -2.61 1.84
C ILE A 100 -6.69 -2.09 3.08
N ILE A 101 -5.88 -2.93 3.73
CA ILE A 101 -5.13 -2.54 4.93
C ILE A 101 -4.18 -1.38 4.62
N GLU A 102 -3.50 -1.43 3.48
CA GLU A 102 -2.57 -0.39 3.05
C GLU A 102 -3.26 0.97 2.84
N VAL A 103 -4.34 0.98 2.06
CA VAL A 103 -5.12 2.19 1.79
C VAL A 103 -5.74 2.75 3.07
N GLN A 104 -6.19 1.87 3.97
CA GLN A 104 -6.72 2.29 5.26
C GLN A 104 -5.64 2.92 6.14
N ARG A 105 -4.44 2.32 6.23
CA ARG A 105 -3.32 2.90 6.98
C ARG A 105 -2.95 4.29 6.48
N TYR A 106 -2.85 4.48 5.16
CA TYR A 106 -2.62 5.78 4.55
C TYR A 106 -3.68 6.83 4.94
N LEU A 107 -4.95 6.43 5.04
CA LEU A 107 -6.05 7.34 5.41
C LEU A 107 -6.09 7.67 6.90
N GLU A 108 -5.59 6.76 7.75
CA GLU A 108 -5.53 6.95 9.20
C GLU A 108 -4.39 7.86 9.64
N ASP A 109 -3.32 7.95 8.84
CA ASP A 109 -2.25 8.91 9.11
C ASP A 109 -2.76 10.36 9.08
N ASP A 110 -2.06 11.25 9.78
CA ASP A 110 -2.40 12.66 9.80
C ASP A 110 -2.24 13.30 8.41
N VAL A 111 -3.16 14.23 8.10
CA VAL A 111 -3.10 15.05 6.89
C VAL A 111 -1.90 15.99 6.99
N GLN A 112 -1.09 15.99 5.94
CA GLN A 112 0.14 16.78 5.90
C GLN A 112 -0.15 18.26 5.68
N ASN A 113 0.71 19.12 6.21
CA ASN A 113 0.62 20.56 5.97
C ASN A 113 0.80 20.85 4.47
N ARG A 114 -0.03 21.75 3.90
CA ARG A 114 0.00 22.07 2.47
C ARG A 114 1.39 22.49 1.94
N HIS A 115 2.21 23.09 2.81
CA HIS A 115 3.54 23.58 2.47
C HIS A 115 4.66 22.53 2.56
N THR A 116 4.36 21.29 2.97
CA THR A 116 5.35 20.21 2.99
C THR A 116 5.45 19.53 1.62
N ASP A 117 6.57 18.84 1.42
CA ASP A 117 6.81 18.03 0.24
C ASP A 117 6.11 16.67 0.38
N ALA A 118 5.07 16.47 -0.45
CA ALA A 118 4.29 15.23 -0.49
C ALA A 118 5.12 14.03 -0.95
N LEU A 119 6.10 14.21 -1.84
CA LEU A 119 6.95 13.12 -2.32
C LEU A 119 7.92 12.67 -1.23
N LYS A 120 8.44 13.63 -0.46
CA LYS A 120 9.26 13.32 0.72
C LYS A 120 8.48 12.45 1.71
N TRP A 121 7.22 12.79 1.97
CA TRP A 121 6.38 11.99 2.85
C TRP A 121 6.24 10.54 2.37
N TRP A 122 5.98 10.32 1.07
CA TRP A 122 5.90 8.98 0.50
C TRP A 122 7.23 8.20 0.60
N MET A 123 8.37 8.87 0.48
CA MET A 123 9.69 8.23 0.66
C MET A 123 9.94 7.81 2.10
N ASP A 124 9.46 8.59 3.06
CA ASP A 124 9.68 8.35 4.49
C ASP A 124 8.68 7.31 5.08
N ASN A 125 7.56 7.01 4.39
CA ASN A 125 6.43 6.22 4.92
C ASN A 125 6.03 4.99 4.06
N ASN A 126 6.93 4.50 3.21
CA ASN A 126 6.73 3.30 2.36
C ASN A 126 7.67 2.17 2.77
#